data_AF-A0A9E6B219-F1
#
_entry.id   AF-A0A9E6B219-F1
#
_cell.length_a   1.000
_cell.length_b   1.000
_cell.length_c   1.000
_cell.angle_alpha   90.00
_cell.angle_beta   90.00
_cell.angle_gamma   90.00
#
_symmetry.space_group_name_H-M   'P 1'
#
loop_
_entity.id
_entity.type
_entity.pdbx_description
1 polymer ?
#
loop_
_entity_poly.entity_id
_entity_poly.type
_entity_poly.pdbx_seq_one_letter_code
_entity_poly.pdbx_strand_id
1 'polypeptide(L)'
;MIRSYVSIALAFGLLACGDDQGPPTSSAYPYEENTATVIGDQGLEGQTINAGADGCVMTTAGDCIDLDRECGNNAAADVVVDGDGTIRSVICYPTSNADIAVVGEAQTQNFVASNNTVVVIDGADDGVDIAGNLELEGNNVVVYGDGPDVSIIDGDLIIDKNNVAVRGVTIKGNVTIALNNASLLYCVIEGDLIIHQNDATIAACEVHGDIIINQNNVVLVSNTFAETDVSVATLAGAQNLECHDNVWMNPESGEAGAEINCVQ
;
A
#
# COMPACT_ATOMS: atom_id res chain seq x y z
N MET A 1 9.07 82.45 -13.73
CA MET A 1 8.66 82.01 -12.37
C MET A 1 9.13 80.57 -12.21
N ILE A 2 10.15 80.36 -11.38
CA ILE A 2 10.80 79.07 -11.14
C ILE A 2 10.22 78.54 -9.83
N ARG A 3 9.60 77.35 -9.83
CA ARG A 3 9.14 76.68 -8.61
C ARG A 3 9.99 75.44 -8.38
N SER A 4 10.83 75.53 -7.35
CA SER A 4 11.56 74.44 -6.74
C SER A 4 10.60 73.48 -6.04
N TYR A 5 10.77 72.17 -6.25
CA TYR A 5 10.12 71.14 -5.44
C TYR A 5 11.16 70.48 -4.55
N VAL A 6 10.83 70.45 -3.25
CA VAL A 6 11.62 69.91 -2.15
C VAL A 6 11.40 68.40 -2.09
N SER A 7 12.50 67.63 -2.13
CA SER A 7 12.51 66.18 -1.94
C SER A 7 12.36 65.84 -0.45
N ILE A 8 11.41 64.97 -0.12
CA ILE A 8 11.30 64.30 1.19
C ILE A 8 11.69 62.84 0.96
N ALA A 9 12.84 62.44 1.50
CA ALA A 9 13.28 61.05 1.52
C ALA A 9 12.70 60.38 2.77
N LEU A 10 11.76 59.44 2.57
CA LEU A 10 11.26 58.56 3.63
C LEU A 10 12.11 57.28 3.63
N ALA A 11 12.91 57.08 4.67
CA ALA A 11 13.64 55.84 4.90
C ALA A 11 12.73 54.86 5.64
N PHE A 12 12.17 53.89 4.92
CA PHE A 12 11.51 52.72 5.51
C PHE A 12 12.58 51.67 5.83
N GLY A 13 12.82 51.44 7.12
CA GLY A 13 13.61 50.31 7.59
C GLY A 13 12.74 49.05 7.60
N LEU A 14 13.02 48.13 6.67
CA LEU A 14 12.44 46.79 6.68
C LEU A 14 13.25 45.92 7.65
N LEU A 15 12.61 45.53 8.76
CA LEU A 15 13.03 44.44 9.62
C LEU A 15 12.75 43.12 8.88
N ALA A 16 13.79 42.50 8.36
CA ALA A 16 13.75 41.13 7.85
C ALA A 16 13.90 40.15 9.03
N CYS A 17 12.79 39.59 9.48
CA CYS A 17 12.79 38.34 10.25
C CYS A 17 12.97 37.21 9.23
N GLY A 18 14.21 36.76 9.04
CA GLY A 18 14.51 35.53 8.32
C GLY A 18 14.34 34.36 9.28
N ASP A 19 13.18 33.71 9.24
CA ASP A 19 13.06 32.35 9.77
C ASP A 19 13.77 31.42 8.78
N ASP A 20 14.93 30.90 9.18
CA ASP A 20 15.64 29.79 8.54
C ASP A 20 14.80 28.51 8.66
N GLN A 21 13.69 28.46 7.92
CA GLN A 21 13.09 27.17 7.54
C GLN A 21 13.98 26.64 6.43
N GLY A 22 14.93 25.78 6.79
CA GLY A 22 15.67 24.99 5.82
C GLY A 22 14.69 24.30 4.86
N PRO A 23 15.09 24.05 3.60
CA PRO A 23 14.20 23.38 2.65
C PRO A 23 13.69 22.08 3.30
N PRO A 24 12.38 21.80 3.27
CA PRO A 24 11.87 20.53 3.77
C PRO A 24 12.64 19.43 3.04
N THR A 25 13.36 18.62 3.80
CA THR A 25 13.94 17.38 3.29
C THR A 25 12.76 16.42 3.10
N SER A 26 12.01 16.58 2.01
CA SER A 26 11.03 15.57 1.65
C SER A 26 11.81 14.28 1.46
N SER A 27 11.46 13.25 2.23
CA SER A 27 11.89 11.88 1.96
C SER A 27 11.69 11.61 0.46
N ALA A 28 12.66 10.98 -0.19
CA ALA A 28 12.51 10.59 -1.60
C ALA A 28 11.46 9.47 -1.76
N TYR A 29 11.07 8.82 -0.67
CA TYR A 29 10.08 7.75 -0.65
C TYR A 29 8.64 8.30 -0.64
N PRO A 30 7.66 7.52 -1.16
CA PRO A 30 6.26 7.93 -1.22
C PRO A 30 5.52 7.82 0.13
N TYR A 31 6.22 7.48 1.20
CA TYR A 31 5.68 7.33 2.56
C TYR A 31 6.54 8.09 3.57
N GLU A 32 5.90 8.49 4.67
CA GLU A 32 6.53 9.28 5.73
C GLU A 32 7.22 8.36 6.75
N GLU A 33 8.48 8.67 7.08
CA GLU A 33 9.22 7.96 8.14
C GLU A 33 8.55 8.13 9.51
N ASN A 34 8.68 7.12 10.37
CA ASN A 34 8.09 7.07 11.72
C ASN A 34 6.57 7.12 11.73
N THR A 35 5.94 6.64 10.65
CA THR A 35 4.48 6.56 10.55
C THR A 35 4.02 5.14 10.30
N ALA A 36 2.80 4.85 10.76
CA ALA A 36 2.07 3.66 10.36
C ALA A 36 0.68 4.01 9.84
N THR A 37 0.23 3.34 8.79
CA THR A 37 -1.19 3.38 8.39
C THR A 37 -1.90 2.17 8.93
N VAL A 38 -3.06 2.34 9.57
CA VAL A 38 -3.88 1.20 10.01
C VAL A 38 -4.85 0.77 8.90
N ILE A 39 -4.95 -0.55 8.69
CA ILE A 39 -5.81 -1.19 7.68
C ILE A 39 -6.73 -2.20 8.38
N GLY A 40 -8.03 -2.16 8.07
CA GLY A 40 -9.04 -3.11 8.56
C GLY A 40 -9.78 -2.72 9.85
N ASP A 41 -9.35 -1.68 10.56
CA ASP A 41 -10.07 -1.17 11.74
C ASP A 41 -11.20 -0.22 11.34
N GLN A 42 -12.46 -0.58 11.56
CA GLN A 42 -13.62 0.29 11.28
C GLN A 42 -13.55 1.67 11.98
N GLY A 43 -12.72 1.82 13.02
CA GLY A 43 -12.47 3.09 13.71
C GLY A 43 -11.20 3.83 13.31
N LEU A 44 -10.19 3.14 12.76
CA LEU A 44 -8.86 3.70 12.45
C LEU A 44 -8.42 3.52 11.00
N GLU A 45 -9.27 2.97 10.14
CA GLU A 45 -8.94 2.70 8.74
C GLU A 45 -8.43 3.95 8.02
N GLY A 46 -7.29 3.80 7.36
CA GLY A 46 -6.61 4.87 6.62
C GLY A 46 -6.01 5.95 7.51
N GLN A 47 -6.06 5.83 8.85
CA GLN A 47 -5.40 6.78 9.72
C GLN A 47 -3.90 6.54 9.72
N THR A 48 -3.16 7.57 9.35
CA THR A 48 -1.72 7.64 9.57
C THR A 48 -1.46 8.06 11.00
N ILE A 49 -0.85 7.15 11.77
CA ILE A 49 -0.47 7.37 13.15
C ILE A 49 1.04 7.58 13.19
N ASN A 50 1.45 8.71 13.76
CA ASN A 50 2.86 8.94 14.07
C ASN A 50 3.26 8.04 15.24
N ALA A 51 4.40 7.38 15.15
CA ALA A 51 4.99 6.74 16.31
C ALA A 51 5.15 7.79 17.43
N GLY A 52 4.57 7.53 18.59
CA GLY A 52 4.73 8.41 19.74
C GLY A 52 6.20 8.52 20.17
N ALA A 53 6.48 9.35 21.18
CA ALA A 53 7.82 9.43 21.78
C ALA A 53 8.35 8.07 22.29
N ASP A 54 7.43 7.13 22.49
CA ASP A 54 7.68 5.79 22.99
C ASP A 54 7.80 4.75 21.84
N GLY A 55 7.74 5.19 20.57
CA GLY A 55 7.80 4.33 19.38
C GLY A 55 6.50 3.58 19.07
N CYS A 56 5.47 3.78 19.89
CA CYS A 56 4.27 2.96 19.91
C CYS A 56 3.12 3.51 19.06
N VAL A 57 2.54 2.66 18.21
CA VAL A 57 1.26 2.86 17.53
C VAL A 57 0.18 2.07 18.27
N MET A 58 -0.81 2.76 18.83
CA MET A 58 -1.89 2.14 19.59
C MET A 58 -3.06 1.77 18.69
N THR A 59 -3.53 0.52 18.75
CA THR A 59 -4.79 0.09 18.11
C THR A 59 -5.98 0.36 19.02
N THR A 60 -7.20 0.25 18.48
CA THR A 60 -8.44 0.33 19.26
C THR A 60 -8.57 -0.78 20.30
N ALA A 61 -7.97 -1.95 20.06
CA ALA A 61 -7.86 -3.03 21.03
C ALA A 61 -6.94 -2.70 22.21
N GLY A 62 -6.18 -1.60 22.12
CA GLY A 62 -5.17 -1.22 23.09
C GLY A 62 -3.83 -1.95 22.91
N ASP A 63 -3.65 -2.64 21.78
CA ASP A 63 -2.35 -3.19 21.40
C ASP A 63 -1.41 -2.06 21.00
N CYS A 64 -0.11 -2.30 21.19
CA CYS A 64 0.95 -1.35 20.93
C CYS A 64 1.96 -1.95 19.97
N ILE A 65 2.14 -1.32 18.80
CA ILE A 65 3.19 -1.67 17.85
C ILE A 65 4.36 -0.74 18.06
N ASP A 66 5.46 -1.32 18.50
CA ASP A 66 6.77 -0.68 18.54
C ASP A 66 7.38 -0.79 17.13
N LEU A 67 7.21 0.25 16.31
CA LEU A 67 7.67 0.25 14.91
C LEU A 67 9.19 0.09 14.81
N ASP A 68 9.94 0.66 15.74
CA ASP A 68 11.41 0.54 15.75
C ASP A 68 11.83 -0.92 16.00
N ARG A 69 11.10 -1.64 16.86
CA ARG A 69 11.35 -3.06 17.13
C ARG A 69 10.95 -3.96 15.97
N GLU A 70 9.82 -3.69 15.33
CA GLU A 70 9.27 -4.55 14.28
C GLU A 70 9.89 -4.26 12.90
N CYS A 71 10.06 -3.00 12.54
CA CYS A 71 10.47 -2.55 11.21
C CYS A 71 11.84 -1.87 11.18
N GLY A 72 12.42 -1.57 12.35
CA GLY A 72 13.69 -0.85 12.47
C GLY A 72 13.51 0.66 12.60
N ASN A 73 14.62 1.35 12.88
CA ASN A 73 14.62 2.79 13.14
C ASN A 73 14.06 3.59 11.95
N ASN A 74 13.26 4.61 12.25
CA ASN A 74 12.64 5.48 11.25
C ASN A 74 11.78 4.70 10.25
N ALA A 75 11.15 3.61 10.66
CA ALA A 75 10.33 2.81 9.77
C ALA A 75 9.07 3.56 9.34
N ALA A 76 8.64 3.28 8.11
CA ALA A 76 7.27 3.46 7.67
C ALA A 76 6.62 2.08 7.59
N ALA A 77 5.36 1.95 7.96
CA ALA A 77 4.68 0.65 7.93
C ALA A 77 3.20 0.76 7.60
N ASP A 78 2.62 -0.33 7.12
CA ASP A 78 1.19 -0.55 7.17
C ASP A 78 0.89 -1.64 8.20
N VAL A 79 -0.10 -1.38 9.06
CA VAL A 79 -0.51 -2.25 10.16
C VAL A 79 -1.89 -2.79 9.82
N VAL A 80 -1.96 -4.09 9.58
CA VAL A 80 -3.22 -4.79 9.31
C VAL A 80 -3.78 -5.30 10.62
N VAL A 81 -5.02 -4.91 10.92
CA VAL A 81 -5.77 -5.36 12.09
C VAL A 81 -7.12 -5.93 11.68
N ASP A 82 -7.66 -6.84 12.49
CA ASP A 82 -9.03 -7.32 12.32
C ASP A 82 -10.07 -6.34 12.89
N GLY A 83 -11.35 -6.67 12.73
CA GLY A 83 -12.48 -5.88 13.24
C GLY A 83 -12.55 -5.74 14.76
N ASP A 84 -11.79 -6.54 15.52
CA ASP A 84 -11.60 -6.37 16.96
C ASP A 84 -10.42 -5.43 17.30
N GLY A 85 -9.68 -4.96 16.30
CA GLY A 85 -8.49 -4.12 16.43
C GLY A 85 -7.22 -4.91 16.77
N THR A 86 -7.27 -6.24 16.67
CA THR A 86 -6.11 -7.12 16.93
C THR A 86 -5.19 -7.12 15.73
N ILE A 87 -3.89 -6.99 15.97
CA ILE A 87 -2.89 -6.94 14.91
C ILE A 87 -2.73 -8.32 14.26
N ARG A 88 -2.86 -8.35 12.93
CA ARG A 88 -2.69 -9.55 12.10
C ARG A 88 -1.40 -9.52 11.30
N SER A 89 -0.97 -8.36 10.83
CA SER A 89 0.27 -8.22 10.06
C SER A 89 0.85 -6.81 10.19
N VAL A 90 2.17 -6.71 10.04
CA VAL A 90 2.90 -5.44 9.96
C VAL A 90 3.79 -5.49 8.72
N ILE A 91 3.52 -4.61 7.77
CA ILE A 91 4.22 -4.51 6.50
C ILE A 91 5.18 -3.34 6.58
N CYS A 92 6.47 -3.62 6.66
CA CYS A 92 7.51 -2.61 6.79
C CYS A 92 7.98 -2.11 5.42
N TYR A 93 8.12 -0.80 5.27
CA TYR A 93 8.66 -0.16 4.08
C TYR A 93 10.11 0.30 4.30
N PRO A 94 10.99 0.19 3.29
CA PRO A 94 12.37 0.62 3.41
C PRO A 94 12.46 2.14 3.44
N THR A 95 13.12 2.70 4.45
CA THR A 95 13.36 4.16 4.55
C THR A 95 14.80 4.54 4.19
N SER A 96 15.62 3.55 3.80
CA SER A 96 16.97 3.76 3.29
C SER A 96 17.40 2.61 2.39
N ASN A 97 18.41 2.87 1.55
CA ASN A 97 19.08 1.86 0.71
C ASN A 97 18.18 1.14 -0.31
N ALA A 98 17.04 1.73 -0.69
CA ALA A 98 16.24 1.25 -1.81
C ALA A 98 16.46 2.15 -3.04
N ASP A 99 16.46 1.54 -4.22
CA ASP A 99 16.44 2.26 -5.49
C ASP A 99 14.99 2.69 -5.77
N ILE A 100 14.78 3.97 -6.10
CA ILE A 100 13.45 4.48 -6.43
C ILE A 100 13.30 4.52 -7.95
N ALA A 101 12.26 3.88 -8.45
CA ALA A 101 11.86 3.91 -9.85
C ALA A 101 10.47 4.53 -9.98
N VAL A 102 10.36 5.65 -10.68
CA VAL A 102 9.07 6.30 -10.94
C VAL A 102 8.53 5.84 -12.30
N VAL A 103 7.25 5.50 -12.38
CA VAL A 103 6.57 4.99 -13.57
C VAL A 103 5.29 5.78 -13.80
N GLY A 104 5.05 6.23 -15.05
CA GLY A 104 3.79 6.86 -15.48
C GLY A 104 3.93 7.82 -16.68
N GLU A 105 5.05 8.53 -16.84
CA GLU A 105 5.24 9.48 -17.95
C GLU A 105 5.35 8.85 -19.37
N ALA A 106 5.45 7.52 -19.49
CA ALA A 106 5.42 6.82 -20.76
C ALA A 106 4.96 5.38 -20.56
N GLN A 107 3.69 5.11 -20.89
CA GLN A 107 3.04 3.79 -21.10
C GLN A 107 4.07 2.65 -21.17
N THR A 108 4.51 2.17 -20.01
CA THR A 108 5.64 1.23 -19.97
C THR A 108 5.09 -0.12 -20.33
N GLN A 109 5.54 -0.68 -21.46
CA GLN A 109 4.90 -1.84 -22.04
C GLN A 109 5.04 -3.08 -21.14
N ASN A 110 6.21 -3.30 -20.55
CA ASN A 110 6.40 -4.22 -19.42
C ASN A 110 7.44 -3.57 -18.49
N PHE A 111 7.28 -3.73 -17.18
CA PHE A 111 8.23 -3.24 -16.19
C PHE A 111 8.74 -4.40 -15.33
N VAL A 112 10.05 -4.43 -15.10
CA VAL A 112 10.68 -5.45 -14.25
C VAL A 112 11.38 -4.75 -13.10
N ALA A 113 10.94 -5.03 -11.87
CA ALA A 113 11.56 -4.49 -10.66
C ALA A 113 12.66 -5.42 -10.14
N SER A 114 13.79 -4.82 -9.73
CA SER A 114 14.96 -5.56 -9.21
C SER A 114 15.00 -5.55 -7.67
N ASN A 115 16.01 -6.17 -7.04
CA ASN A 115 16.08 -6.23 -5.58
C ASN A 115 16.10 -4.84 -4.94
N ASN A 116 15.48 -4.69 -3.77
CA ASN A 116 15.47 -3.45 -2.98
C ASN A 116 15.00 -2.24 -3.80
N THR A 117 13.96 -2.40 -4.61
CA THR A 117 13.41 -1.33 -5.45
C THR A 117 12.07 -0.86 -4.89
N VAL A 118 11.86 0.45 -4.82
CA VAL A 118 10.55 1.09 -4.60
C VAL A 118 10.08 1.63 -5.93
N VAL A 119 9.09 0.97 -6.51
CA VAL A 119 8.37 1.40 -7.71
C VAL A 119 7.26 2.36 -7.28
N VAL A 120 7.36 3.61 -7.70
CA VAL A 120 6.37 4.66 -7.42
C VAL A 120 5.59 4.91 -8.70
N ILE A 121 4.28 4.68 -8.66
CA ILE A 121 3.39 5.08 -9.75
C ILE A 121 3.14 6.59 -9.61
N ASP A 122 3.18 7.34 -10.70
CA ASP A 122 3.33 8.80 -10.67
C ASP A 122 2.11 9.57 -10.11
N GLY A 123 1.01 8.88 -9.83
CA GLY A 123 -0.19 9.41 -9.21
C GLY A 123 -1.04 10.28 -10.12
N ALA A 124 -0.71 10.37 -11.41
CA ALA A 124 -1.50 11.10 -12.37
C ALA A 124 -2.68 10.25 -12.86
N ASP A 125 -3.91 10.77 -12.74
CA ASP A 125 -5.08 10.20 -13.42
C ASP A 125 -5.05 10.56 -14.92
N ASP A 126 -4.09 9.99 -15.65
CA ASP A 126 -3.91 10.19 -17.09
C ASP A 126 -4.04 8.91 -17.93
N GLY A 127 -4.40 7.81 -17.26
CA GLY A 127 -4.73 6.53 -17.86
C GLY A 127 -3.92 5.40 -17.24
N VAL A 128 -3.33 4.58 -18.10
CA VAL A 128 -2.57 3.41 -17.71
C VAL A 128 -1.11 3.77 -17.44
N ASP A 129 -0.56 3.43 -16.28
CA ASP A 129 0.86 3.66 -15.98
C ASP A 129 1.76 2.60 -16.60
N ILE A 130 1.31 1.34 -16.51
CA ILE A 130 2.00 0.17 -17.05
C ILE A 130 1.07 -0.54 -18.03
N ALA A 131 1.38 -0.43 -19.33
CA ALA A 131 0.55 -0.94 -20.42
C ALA A 131 0.62 -2.47 -20.62
N GLY A 132 1.39 -3.16 -19.81
CA GLY A 132 1.44 -4.61 -19.80
C GLY A 132 1.89 -5.11 -18.44
N ASN A 133 2.76 -6.10 -18.40
CA ASN A 133 3.01 -6.82 -17.16
C ASN A 133 3.98 -6.07 -16.24
N LEU A 134 3.71 -6.17 -14.95
CA LEU A 134 4.62 -5.79 -13.88
C LEU A 134 5.22 -7.06 -13.26
N GLU A 135 6.51 -7.28 -13.50
CA GLU A 135 7.25 -8.44 -12.99
C GLU A 135 8.18 -8.02 -11.84
N LEU A 136 7.96 -8.58 -10.66
CA LEU A 136 8.74 -8.29 -9.45
C LEU A 136 9.75 -9.42 -9.24
N GLU A 137 10.85 -9.36 -9.98
CA GLU A 137 11.94 -10.36 -9.98
C GLU A 137 12.99 -10.14 -8.86
N GLY A 138 12.83 -9.09 -8.07
CA GLY A 138 13.68 -8.74 -6.93
C GLY A 138 13.02 -9.02 -5.57
N ASN A 139 13.84 -9.32 -4.55
CA ASN A 139 13.39 -9.35 -3.15
C ASN A 139 13.33 -7.94 -2.58
N ASN A 140 12.50 -7.74 -1.55
CA ASN A 140 12.32 -6.43 -0.88
C ASN A 140 11.85 -5.35 -1.87
N VAL A 141 10.85 -5.69 -2.68
CA VAL A 141 10.28 -4.77 -3.66
C VAL A 141 9.00 -4.16 -3.12
N VAL A 142 8.87 -2.86 -3.27
CA VAL A 142 7.64 -2.14 -2.95
C VAL A 142 7.08 -1.55 -4.23
N VAL A 143 5.81 -1.76 -4.50
CA VAL A 143 5.05 -1.02 -5.51
C VAL A 143 4.07 -0.14 -4.75
N TYR A 144 4.15 1.16 -4.97
CA TYR A 144 3.37 2.16 -4.27
C TYR A 144 2.61 3.01 -5.28
N GLY A 145 1.30 2.85 -5.31
CA GLY A 145 0.38 3.71 -6.04
C GLY A 145 -0.41 4.64 -5.12
N ASP A 146 -1.00 5.64 -5.73
CA ASP A 146 -1.78 6.69 -5.07
C ASP A 146 -3.28 6.33 -4.94
N GLY A 147 -3.63 5.07 -5.25
CA GLY A 147 -4.96 4.52 -5.15
C GLY A 147 -5.38 3.80 -6.43
N PRO A 148 -6.32 2.84 -6.34
CA PRO A 148 -6.75 2.04 -7.49
C PRO A 148 -7.38 2.88 -8.61
N ASP A 149 -7.96 4.03 -8.30
CA ASP A 149 -8.58 4.92 -9.30
C ASP A 149 -7.54 5.65 -10.18
N VAL A 150 -6.29 5.76 -9.73
CA VAL A 150 -5.26 6.58 -10.40
C VAL A 150 -4.03 5.79 -10.82
N SER A 151 -3.70 4.70 -10.13
CA SER A 151 -2.51 3.89 -10.41
C SER A 151 -2.90 2.55 -11.04
N ILE A 152 -2.69 2.41 -12.35
CA ILE A 152 -3.25 1.34 -13.18
C ILE A 152 -2.17 0.53 -13.90
N ILE A 153 -2.23 -0.79 -13.70
CA ILE A 153 -1.48 -1.81 -14.43
C ILE A 153 -2.46 -2.54 -15.36
N ASP A 154 -2.28 -2.39 -16.68
CA ASP A 154 -3.18 -2.94 -17.71
C ASP A 154 -2.89 -4.42 -18.05
N GLY A 155 -1.82 -4.98 -17.46
CA GLY A 155 -1.44 -6.39 -17.59
C GLY A 155 -1.45 -7.15 -16.27
N ASP A 156 -0.70 -8.25 -16.23
CA ASP A 156 -0.57 -9.11 -15.06
C ASP A 156 0.46 -8.54 -14.06
N LEU A 157 0.26 -8.85 -12.78
CA LEU A 157 1.25 -8.65 -11.73
C LEU A 157 1.85 -10.00 -11.33
N ILE A 158 3.16 -10.16 -11.52
CA ILE A 158 3.88 -11.40 -11.26
C ILE A 158 4.90 -11.17 -10.15
N ILE A 159 4.72 -11.83 -9.01
CA ILE A 159 5.58 -11.73 -7.83
C ILE A 159 6.42 -12.99 -7.69
N ASP A 160 7.66 -12.93 -8.20
CA ASP A 160 8.56 -14.09 -8.31
C ASP A 160 9.62 -14.16 -7.21
N LYS A 161 9.57 -13.26 -6.22
CA LYS A 161 10.51 -13.15 -5.10
C LYS A 161 9.84 -12.88 -3.76
N ASN A 162 10.64 -12.89 -2.69
CA ASN A 162 10.15 -12.72 -1.32
C ASN A 162 10.12 -11.26 -0.88
N ASN A 163 9.35 -10.98 0.17
CA ASN A 163 9.27 -9.67 0.84
C ASN A 163 8.83 -8.60 -0.16
N VAL A 164 7.66 -8.80 -0.75
CA VAL A 164 7.11 -7.86 -1.73
C VAL A 164 5.87 -7.21 -1.14
N ALA A 165 5.74 -5.89 -1.28
CA ALA A 165 4.55 -5.17 -0.90
C ALA A 165 4.01 -4.41 -2.11
N VAL A 166 2.72 -4.54 -2.39
CA VAL A 166 2.02 -3.80 -3.43
C VAL A 166 0.87 -3.06 -2.78
N ARG A 167 0.79 -1.75 -3.01
CA ARG A 167 -0.18 -0.88 -2.35
C ARG A 167 -0.86 0.05 -3.34
N GLY A 168 -2.18 0.16 -3.24
CA GLY A 168 -2.93 1.28 -3.83
C GLY A 168 -2.92 1.28 -5.36
N VAL A 169 -3.09 0.12 -6.00
CA VAL A 169 -3.07 -0.01 -7.46
C VAL A 169 -4.24 -0.85 -7.98
N THR A 170 -4.69 -0.55 -9.19
CA THR A 170 -5.54 -1.44 -9.99
C THR A 170 -4.68 -2.32 -10.88
N ILE A 171 -4.92 -3.63 -10.84
CA ILE A 171 -4.35 -4.63 -11.74
C ILE A 171 -5.48 -5.20 -12.59
N LYS A 172 -5.45 -4.94 -13.89
CA LYS A 172 -6.49 -5.44 -14.80
C LYS A 172 -6.33 -6.90 -15.19
N GLY A 173 -5.10 -7.40 -15.13
CA GLY A 173 -4.79 -8.81 -15.33
C GLY A 173 -4.90 -9.63 -14.05
N ASN A 174 -4.24 -10.78 -14.08
CA ASN A 174 -4.13 -11.67 -12.92
C ASN A 174 -2.99 -11.22 -11.99
N VAL A 175 -3.11 -11.58 -10.72
CA VAL A 175 -2.03 -11.50 -9.74
C VAL A 175 -1.54 -12.90 -9.43
N THR A 176 -0.24 -13.15 -9.62
CA THR A 176 0.40 -14.41 -9.23
C THR A 176 1.48 -14.17 -8.19
N ILE A 177 1.35 -14.81 -7.03
CA ILE A 177 2.33 -14.80 -5.95
C ILE A 177 3.06 -16.14 -5.92
N ALA A 178 4.30 -16.15 -6.43
CA ALA A 178 5.10 -17.36 -6.60
C ALA A 178 6.11 -17.62 -5.48
N LEU A 179 6.37 -16.65 -4.58
CA LEU A 179 7.28 -16.74 -3.41
C LEU A 179 6.64 -16.17 -2.12
N ASN A 180 7.36 -16.25 -0.98
CA ASN A 180 6.77 -16.03 0.35
C ASN A 180 6.80 -14.55 0.78
N ASN A 181 6.03 -14.21 1.81
CA ASN A 181 6.00 -12.87 2.41
C ASN A 181 5.65 -11.77 1.39
N ALA A 182 4.55 -11.97 0.67
CA ALA A 182 4.00 -10.97 -0.23
C ALA A 182 2.77 -10.32 0.41
N SER A 183 2.63 -9.01 0.23
CA SER A 183 1.51 -8.24 0.74
C SER A 183 0.83 -7.45 -0.38
N LEU A 184 -0.49 -7.50 -0.45
CA LEU A 184 -1.31 -6.66 -1.32
C LEU A 184 -2.29 -5.87 -0.45
N LEU A 185 -2.23 -4.54 -0.55
CA LEU A 185 -2.94 -3.61 0.32
C LEU A 185 -3.67 -2.56 -0.52
N TYR A 186 -4.97 -2.33 -0.28
CA TYR A 186 -5.75 -1.32 -1.02
C TYR A 186 -5.69 -1.48 -2.56
N CYS A 187 -5.67 -2.73 -3.05
CA CYS A 187 -5.60 -3.02 -4.48
C CYS A 187 -6.96 -3.40 -5.05
N VAL A 188 -7.18 -3.09 -6.33
CA VAL A 188 -8.26 -3.69 -7.13
C VAL A 188 -7.64 -4.67 -8.11
N ILE A 189 -8.15 -5.90 -8.15
CA ILE A 189 -7.68 -6.96 -9.04
C ILE A 189 -8.86 -7.39 -9.91
N GLU A 190 -8.84 -7.04 -11.19
CA GLU A 190 -9.93 -7.39 -12.11
C GLU A 190 -9.86 -8.85 -12.58
N GLY A 191 -8.67 -9.47 -12.52
CA GLY A 191 -8.44 -10.88 -12.83
C GLY A 191 -8.42 -11.79 -11.59
N ASP A 192 -7.77 -12.95 -11.75
CA ASP A 192 -7.63 -13.96 -10.70
C ASP A 192 -6.50 -13.60 -9.73
N LEU A 193 -6.67 -13.96 -8.45
CA LEU A 193 -5.62 -13.91 -7.44
C LEU A 193 -5.11 -15.31 -7.12
N ILE A 194 -3.87 -15.60 -7.50
CA ILE A 194 -3.26 -16.92 -7.39
C ILE A 194 -2.08 -16.87 -6.41
N ILE A 195 -2.20 -17.57 -5.28
CA ILE A 195 -1.19 -17.62 -4.22
C ILE A 195 -0.59 -19.04 -4.15
N HIS A 196 0.65 -19.17 -4.58
CA HIS A 196 1.38 -20.45 -4.64
C HIS A 196 2.30 -20.74 -3.45
N GLN A 197 2.53 -19.77 -2.56
CA GLN A 197 3.51 -19.85 -1.46
C GLN A 197 2.96 -19.29 -0.14
N ASN A 198 3.77 -19.33 0.92
CA ASN A 198 3.34 -19.07 2.29
C ASN A 198 3.44 -17.59 2.68
N ASP A 199 2.82 -17.26 3.81
CA ASP A 199 2.99 -15.99 4.52
C ASP A 199 2.54 -14.79 3.68
N ALA A 200 1.44 -14.92 2.92
CA ALA A 200 0.87 -13.80 2.17
C ALA A 200 -0.15 -13.02 3.00
N THR A 201 -0.15 -11.69 2.92
CA THR A 201 -1.16 -10.82 3.54
C THR A 201 -1.93 -10.07 2.46
N ILE A 202 -3.24 -10.25 2.38
CA ILE A 202 -4.11 -9.53 1.45
C ILE A 202 -5.10 -8.72 2.29
N ALA A 203 -5.05 -7.40 2.21
CA ALA A 203 -5.91 -6.56 3.04
C ALA A 203 -6.51 -5.37 2.30
N ALA A 204 -7.78 -5.08 2.57
CA ALA A 204 -8.53 -4.00 1.95
C ALA A 204 -8.49 -4.03 0.41
N CYS A 205 -8.42 -5.24 -0.17
CA CYS A 205 -8.41 -5.43 -1.62
C CYS A 205 -9.80 -5.81 -2.15
N GLU A 206 -10.04 -5.47 -3.40
CA GLU A 206 -11.18 -5.93 -4.19
C GLU A 206 -10.70 -6.90 -5.26
N VAL A 207 -11.25 -8.12 -5.33
CA VAL A 207 -10.87 -9.13 -6.33
C VAL A 207 -12.09 -9.57 -7.12
N HIS A 208 -12.03 -9.43 -8.45
CA HIS A 208 -13.16 -9.71 -9.34
C HIS A 208 -13.10 -11.10 -9.96
N GLY A 209 -11.91 -11.69 -10.09
CA GLY A 209 -11.72 -13.05 -10.57
C GLY A 209 -11.76 -14.09 -9.45
N ASP A 210 -11.25 -15.28 -9.76
CA ASP A 210 -11.18 -16.39 -8.82
C ASP A 210 -10.00 -16.22 -7.86
N ILE A 211 -10.11 -16.78 -6.66
CA ILE A 211 -9.02 -16.75 -5.67
C ILE A 211 -8.55 -18.18 -5.40
N ILE A 212 -7.29 -18.45 -5.76
CA ILE A 212 -6.68 -19.77 -5.66
C ILE A 212 -5.53 -19.70 -4.64
N ILE A 213 -5.73 -20.30 -3.47
CA ILE A 213 -4.73 -20.35 -2.39
C ILE A 213 -4.28 -21.79 -2.17
N ASN A 214 -3.00 -22.08 -2.42
CA ASN A 214 -2.47 -23.45 -2.38
C ASN A 214 -1.63 -23.78 -1.13
N GLN A 215 -1.35 -22.81 -0.25
CA GLN A 215 -0.32 -22.94 0.80
C GLN A 215 -0.73 -22.30 2.14
N ASN A 216 0.22 -22.22 3.08
CA ASN A 216 -0.04 -21.96 4.49
C ASN A 216 0.15 -20.49 4.89
N ASN A 217 -0.42 -20.13 6.05
CA ASN A 217 -0.25 -18.84 6.72
C ASN A 217 -0.64 -17.65 5.85
N VAL A 218 -1.72 -17.78 5.08
CA VAL A 218 -2.29 -16.64 4.34
C VAL A 218 -3.26 -15.91 5.25
N VAL A 219 -3.17 -14.59 5.27
CA VAL A 219 -4.02 -13.71 6.08
C VAL A 219 -4.84 -12.85 5.13
N LEU A 220 -6.16 -12.94 5.20
CA LEU A 220 -7.11 -12.13 4.43
C LEU A 220 -7.88 -11.22 5.39
N VAL A 221 -7.79 -9.89 5.21
CA VAL A 221 -8.44 -8.92 6.09
C VAL A 221 -9.22 -7.87 5.30
N SER A 222 -10.51 -7.68 5.61
CA SER A 222 -11.33 -6.59 5.04
C SER A 222 -11.35 -6.56 3.51
N ASN A 223 -11.28 -7.72 2.85
CA ASN A 223 -11.35 -7.78 1.39
C ASN A 223 -12.79 -7.91 0.89
N THR A 224 -13.01 -7.46 -0.34
CA THR A 224 -14.25 -7.67 -1.09
C THR A 224 -13.97 -8.58 -2.28
N PHE A 225 -14.73 -9.68 -2.42
CA PHE A 225 -14.54 -10.62 -3.53
C PHE A 225 -15.80 -10.70 -4.37
N ALA A 226 -15.70 -10.58 -5.70
CA ALA A 226 -16.84 -10.79 -6.57
C ALA A 226 -17.43 -12.19 -6.37
N GLU A 227 -18.75 -12.32 -6.56
CA GLU A 227 -19.46 -13.61 -6.58
C GLU A 227 -19.14 -14.39 -7.87
N THR A 228 -17.86 -14.47 -8.23
CA THR A 228 -17.29 -15.56 -8.99
C THR A 228 -17.15 -16.76 -8.06
N ASP A 229 -16.96 -17.96 -8.61
CA ASP A 229 -16.55 -19.07 -7.76
C ASP A 229 -15.23 -18.61 -7.10
N VAL A 230 -15.27 -18.18 -5.83
CA VAL A 230 -14.15 -18.51 -4.94
C VAL A 230 -14.27 -20.03 -4.82
N SER A 231 -13.79 -20.67 -5.88
CA SER A 231 -13.10 -21.92 -5.84
C SER A 231 -11.89 -21.63 -4.96
N VAL A 232 -12.20 -21.51 -3.67
CA VAL A 232 -11.46 -22.16 -2.62
C VAL A 232 -11.39 -23.59 -3.11
N ALA A 233 -10.47 -23.87 -4.04
CA ALA A 233 -10.23 -25.16 -4.61
C ALA A 233 -9.77 -25.96 -3.40
N THR A 234 -10.77 -26.59 -2.81
CA THR A 234 -10.87 -27.00 -1.42
C THR A 234 -9.51 -27.17 -0.77
N LEU A 235 -9.26 -26.30 0.22
CA LEU A 235 -8.32 -26.30 1.34
C LEU A 235 -8.03 -27.70 1.92
N ALA A 236 -7.59 -28.65 1.11
CA ALA A 236 -7.07 -29.95 1.56
C ALA A 236 -5.56 -29.86 1.86
N GLY A 237 -4.93 -28.71 1.59
CA GLY A 237 -3.50 -28.49 1.75
C GLY A 237 -3.11 -27.21 2.50
N ALA A 238 -3.86 -26.11 2.34
CA ALA A 238 -3.58 -24.86 3.04
C ALA A 238 -3.88 -24.99 4.55
N GLN A 239 -2.88 -24.76 5.38
CA GLN A 239 -2.95 -24.72 6.83
C GLN A 239 -2.83 -23.28 7.32
N ASN A 240 -3.56 -22.92 8.37
CA ASN A 240 -3.51 -21.59 8.98
C ASN A 240 -3.91 -20.45 8.01
N LEU A 241 -4.93 -20.68 7.17
CA LEU A 241 -5.63 -19.58 6.51
C LEU A 241 -6.43 -18.81 7.58
N GLU A 242 -6.16 -17.51 7.71
CA GLU A 242 -6.85 -16.59 8.59
C GLU A 242 -7.69 -15.62 7.76
N CYS A 243 -8.97 -15.45 8.13
CA CYS A 243 -9.89 -14.57 7.42
C CYS A 243 -10.66 -13.73 8.42
N HIS A 244 -10.60 -12.41 8.23
CA HIS A 244 -11.17 -11.41 9.10
C HIS A 244 -11.92 -10.38 8.25
N ASP A 245 -13.21 -10.21 8.50
CA ASP A 245 -14.04 -9.13 7.92
C ASP A 245 -14.06 -9.11 6.37
N ASN A 246 -13.85 -10.26 5.73
CA ASN A 246 -13.95 -10.35 4.27
C ASN A 246 -15.42 -10.48 3.87
N VAL A 247 -15.81 -9.93 2.73
CA VAL A 247 -17.20 -9.94 2.23
C VAL A 247 -17.25 -10.32 0.76
N TRP A 248 -18.34 -10.95 0.38
CA TRP A 248 -18.72 -11.11 -1.02
C TRP A 248 -19.20 -9.78 -1.58
N MET A 249 -18.99 -9.51 -2.87
CA MET A 249 -19.66 -8.44 -3.58
C MET A 249 -21.02 -8.95 -4.04
N ASN A 250 -22.06 -8.15 -3.83
CA ASN A 250 -23.37 -8.43 -4.37
C ASN A 250 -23.37 -8.11 -5.88
N PRO A 251 -23.60 -9.10 -6.77
CA PRO A 251 -23.53 -8.88 -8.22
C PRO A 251 -24.67 -8.02 -8.75
N GLU A 252 -25.77 -7.86 -8.02
CA GLU A 252 -26.90 -7.03 -8.44
C GLU A 252 -26.71 -5.54 -8.07
N SER A 253 -26.07 -5.26 -6.93
CA SER A 253 -25.91 -3.89 -6.43
C SER A 253 -24.48 -3.36 -6.50
N GLY A 254 -23.47 -4.21 -6.63
CA GLY A 254 -22.06 -3.86 -6.46
C GLY A 254 -21.69 -3.51 -5.02
N GLU A 255 -22.58 -3.76 -4.05
CA GLU A 255 -22.35 -3.45 -2.64
C GLU A 255 -21.77 -4.65 -1.88
N ALA A 256 -21.20 -4.41 -0.70
CA ALA A 256 -20.79 -5.46 0.22
C ALA A 256 -21.98 -6.39 0.57
N GLY A 257 -21.75 -7.67 0.37
CA GLY A 257 -22.66 -8.79 0.54
C GLY A 257 -22.39 -9.57 1.81
N ALA A 258 -22.53 -10.90 1.75
CA ALA A 258 -22.37 -11.76 2.92
C ALA A 258 -20.91 -11.87 3.36
N GLU A 259 -20.70 -11.98 4.66
CA GLU A 259 -19.38 -12.20 5.25
C GLU A 259 -18.79 -13.56 4.85
N ILE A 260 -17.50 -13.58 4.57
CA ILE A 260 -16.70 -14.74 4.19
C ILE A 260 -15.92 -15.22 5.40
N ASN A 261 -16.35 -16.37 5.91
CA ASN A 261 -15.63 -17.11 6.94
C ASN A 261 -14.81 -18.22 6.29
N CYS A 262 -13.49 -18.19 6.45
CA CYS A 262 -12.64 -19.29 6.05
C CYS A 262 -12.77 -20.41 7.07
N VAL A 263 -13.73 -21.31 6.82
CA VAL A 263 -13.94 -22.47 7.68
C VAL A 263 -12.77 -23.43 7.48
N GLN A 264 -12.00 -23.66 8.56
CA GLN A 264 -10.99 -24.73 8.63
C GLN A 264 -11.64 -26.11 8.76
#